data_AF-A0A7C1LIX6-F1
#
_entry.id   AF-A0A7C1LIX6-F1
#
_cell.length_a   1.000
_cell.length_b   1.000
_cell.length_c   1.000
_cell.angle_alpha   90.00
_cell.angle_beta   90.00
_cell.angle_gamma   90.00
#
_symmetry.space_group_name_H-M   'P 1'
#
loop_
_entity.id
_entity.type
_entity.pdbx_description
1 polymer ?
#
loop_
_entity_poly.entity_id
_entity_poly.type
_entity_poly.pdbx_seq_one_letter_code
_entity_poly.pdbx_strand_id
1 'polypeptide(L)'
;MPYIIVQTWHPTDIVTEVTEKYIEVMKEFPFDRSLGKETISIAANTNKKGVEAMSVMEVKQGKLEEAWAWAGRRLAPFHSIKGFEYEIRLWSTVAEALEGSEYSLPE
;
A
#
# COMPACT_ATOMS: atom_id res chain seq x y z
N MET A 1 -11.24 -11.49 2.97
CA MET A 1 -10.44 -10.90 1.89
C MET A 1 -9.41 -10.02 2.54
N PRO A 2 -8.11 -10.27 2.35
CA PRO A 2 -7.08 -9.59 3.10
C PRO A 2 -6.84 -8.18 2.56
N TYR A 3 -6.07 -7.40 3.29
CA TYR A 3 -5.64 -6.07 2.89
C TYR A 3 -4.16 -6.05 2.56
N ILE A 4 -3.80 -5.36 1.48
CA ILE A 4 -2.42 -4.93 1.25
C ILE A 4 -2.33 -3.49 1.75
N ILE A 5 -1.40 -3.29 2.68
CA ILE A 5 -1.08 -1.98 3.24
C ILE A 5 0.30 -1.59 2.75
N VAL A 6 0.39 -0.46 2.07
CA VAL A 6 1.66 0.15 1.71
C VAL A 6 1.87 1.34 2.62
N GLN A 7 3.04 1.42 3.24
CA GLN A 7 3.46 2.57 4.04
C GLN A 7 4.79 3.09 3.51
N THR A 8 4.95 4.40 3.42
CA THR A 8 6.14 5.04 2.88
C THR A 8 6.61 6.17 3.80
N TRP A 9 7.91 6.42 3.80
CA TRP A 9 8.56 7.47 4.56
C TRP A 9 9.62 8.16 3.71
N HIS A 10 9.71 9.47 3.82
CA HIS A 10 10.82 10.23 3.24
C HIS A 10 11.07 11.54 3.99
N PRO A 11 12.32 12.04 4.03
CA PRO A 11 12.63 13.32 4.63
C PRO A 11 12.03 14.48 3.81
N THR A 12 11.89 15.65 4.46
CA THR A 12 11.19 16.80 3.88
C THR A 12 11.94 17.45 2.70
N ASP A 13 13.25 17.26 2.61
CA ASP A 13 14.12 17.83 1.57
C ASP A 13 13.93 17.19 0.19
N ILE A 14 13.35 15.98 0.12
CA ILE A 14 13.10 15.26 -1.13
C ILE A 14 11.62 15.19 -1.55
N VAL A 15 10.74 15.94 -0.88
CA VAL A 15 9.28 15.88 -1.10
C VAL A 15 8.90 16.16 -2.55
N THR A 16 9.53 17.14 -3.20
CA THR A 16 9.26 17.46 -4.60
C THR A 16 9.60 16.29 -5.53
N GLU A 17 10.79 15.70 -5.38
CA GLU A 17 11.23 14.54 -6.17
C GLU A 17 10.29 13.35 -6.00
N VAL A 18 9.90 13.03 -4.75
CA VAL A 18 8.96 11.95 -4.46
C VAL A 18 7.57 12.22 -5.05
N THR A 19 7.10 13.47 -4.97
CA THR A 19 5.77 13.85 -5.49
C THR A 19 5.72 13.75 -7.01
N GLU A 20 6.74 14.24 -7.71
CA GLU A 20 6.86 14.13 -9.16
C GLU A 20 6.89 12.67 -9.59
N LYS A 21 7.72 11.84 -8.94
CA LYS A 21 7.76 10.39 -9.19
C LYS A 21 6.41 9.72 -8.94
N TYR A 22 5.71 10.11 -7.88
CA TYR A 22 4.36 9.59 -7.59
C TYR A 22 3.35 9.90 -8.70
N ILE A 23 3.37 11.11 -9.24
CA ILE A 23 2.47 11.50 -10.34
C ILE A 23 2.80 10.70 -11.61
N GLU A 24 4.08 10.46 -11.91
CA GLU A 24 4.52 9.62 -13.03
C GLU A 24 4.03 8.18 -12.87
N VAL A 25 4.31 7.56 -11.72
CA VAL A 25 3.93 6.19 -11.39
C VAL A 25 2.41 6.01 -11.45
N MET A 26 1.62 6.99 -10.99
CA MET A 26 0.16 6.92 -11.06
C MET A 26 -0.40 6.92 -12.48
N LYS A 27 0.31 7.54 -13.43
CA LYS A 27 -0.08 7.54 -14.85
C LYS A 27 0.30 6.23 -15.53
N GLU A 28 1.48 5.69 -15.22
CA GLU A 28 1.99 4.45 -15.82
C GLU A 28 1.31 3.20 -15.23
N PHE A 29 1.06 3.22 -13.92
CA PHE A 29 0.47 2.12 -13.16
C PHE A 29 -0.80 2.58 -12.43
N PRO A 30 -1.89 2.93 -13.16
CA PRO A 30 -3.16 3.24 -12.54
C PRO A 30 -3.66 2.03 -11.73
N PHE A 31 -4.52 2.28 -10.74
CA PHE A 31 -5.11 1.21 -9.95
C PHE A 31 -5.93 0.25 -10.83
N ASP A 32 -5.53 -1.02 -10.84
CA ASP A 32 -6.28 -2.08 -11.49
C ASP A 32 -7.43 -2.55 -10.58
N ARG A 33 -8.63 -2.05 -10.89
CA ARG A 33 -9.86 -2.38 -10.15
C ARG A 33 -10.26 -3.86 -10.26
N SER A 34 -9.62 -4.65 -11.12
CA SER A 34 -9.83 -6.11 -11.14
C SER A 34 -9.19 -6.81 -9.93
N LEU A 35 -8.17 -6.19 -9.32
CA LEU A 35 -7.41 -6.71 -8.18
C LEU A 35 -8.14 -6.51 -6.84
N GLY A 36 -9.10 -5.59 -6.78
CA GLY A 36 -9.82 -5.28 -5.55
C GLY A 36 -10.31 -3.84 -5.50
N LYS A 37 -10.28 -3.27 -4.29
CA LYS A 37 -10.77 -1.91 -4.02
C LYS A 37 -9.73 -1.13 -3.24
N GLU A 38 -9.40 0.09 -3.69
CA GLU A 38 -8.68 1.05 -2.84
C GLU A 38 -9.64 1.56 -1.75
N THR A 39 -9.38 1.15 -0.50
CA THR A 39 -10.10 1.65 0.67
C THR A 39 -9.56 3.02 1.07
N ILE A 40 -8.23 3.18 0.98
CA ILE A 40 -7.51 4.44 1.16
C ILE A 40 -6.51 4.53 0.01
N SER A 41 -6.78 5.37 -0.99
CA SER A 41 -5.86 5.54 -2.13
C SER A 41 -4.52 6.14 -1.70
N ILE A 42 -4.55 7.18 -0.86
CA ILE A 42 -3.38 7.72 -0.17
C ILE A 42 -3.85 8.56 1.04
N ALA A 43 -3.24 8.36 2.19
CA ALA A 43 -3.32 9.25 3.34
C ALA A 43 -1.90 9.64 3.73
N ALA A 44 -1.65 10.93 3.93
CA ALA A 44 -0.31 11.44 4.22
C ALA A 44 -0.31 12.30 5.49
N ASN A 45 0.77 12.20 6.25
CA ASN A 45 1.07 13.02 7.41
C ASN A 45 2.48 13.60 7.26
N THR A 46 2.65 14.86 7.63
CA THR A 46 3.93 15.57 7.46
C THR A 46 4.32 16.24 8.76
N ASN A 47 5.58 16.08 9.15
CA ASN A 47 6.15 16.78 10.29
C ASN A 47 7.62 17.14 10.03
N LYS A 48 8.31 17.71 11.03
CA LYS A 48 9.71 18.16 10.92
C LYS A 48 10.72 17.04 10.58
N LYS A 49 10.35 15.76 10.74
CA LYS A 49 11.21 14.60 10.44
C LYS A 49 11.00 14.06 9.03
N GLY A 50 9.93 14.44 8.35
CA GLY A 50 9.59 13.89 7.04
C GLY A 50 8.10 13.81 6.77
N VAL A 51 7.79 13.14 5.68
CA VAL A 51 6.46 12.74 5.26
C VAL A 51 6.33 11.24 5.47
N GLU A 52 5.21 10.85 6.04
CA GLU A 52 4.74 9.48 6.12
C GLU A 52 3.45 9.38 5.32
N ALA A 53 3.34 8.38 4.45
CA ALA A 53 2.11 8.13 3.71
C ALA A 53 1.72 6.66 3.77
N MET A 54 0.43 6.39 3.61
CA MET A 54 -0.10 5.04 3.54
C MET A 54 -1.19 4.91 2.49
N SER A 55 -1.28 3.73 1.89
CA SER A 55 -2.42 3.30 1.11
C SER A 55 -2.89 1.93 1.59
N VAL A 56 -4.18 1.69 1.44
CA VAL A 56 -4.83 0.45 1.87
C VAL A 56 -5.74 -0.01 0.74
N MET A 57 -5.50 -1.23 0.27
CA MET A 57 -6.40 -1.90 -0.67
C MET A 57 -6.95 -3.19 -0.08
N GLU A 58 -8.25 -3.39 -0.24
CA GLU A 58 -8.90 -4.68 -0.04
C GLU A 58 -8.65 -5.54 -1.29
N VAL A 59 -8.13 -6.75 -1.09
CA VAL A 59 -7.76 -7.66 -2.17
C VAL A 59 -8.95 -8.54 -2.54
N LYS A 60 -9.30 -8.58 -3.83
CA LYS A 60 -10.35 -9.46 -4.32
C LYS A 60 -9.97 -10.93 -4.11
N GLN A 61 -10.96 -11.77 -3.79
CA GLN A 61 -10.74 -13.21 -3.64
C GLN A 61 -10.03 -13.81 -4.87
N GLY A 62 -8.99 -14.61 -4.61
CA GLY A 62 -8.18 -15.25 -5.64
C GLY A 62 -7.22 -14.31 -6.40
N LYS A 63 -7.04 -13.06 -5.95
CA LYS A 63 -6.17 -12.05 -6.59
C LYS A 63 -4.98 -11.60 -5.76
N LEU A 64 -4.65 -12.34 -4.69
CA LEU A 64 -3.59 -11.95 -3.77
C LEU A 64 -2.21 -11.84 -4.45
N GLU A 65 -1.83 -12.84 -5.23
CA GLU A 65 -0.52 -12.85 -5.89
C GLU A 65 -0.40 -11.71 -6.90
N GLU A 66 -1.41 -11.49 -7.74
CA GLU A 66 -1.39 -10.40 -8.71
C GLU A 66 -1.42 -9.02 -8.04
N ALA A 67 -2.20 -8.87 -6.95
CA ALA A 67 -2.26 -7.64 -6.17
C ALA A 67 -0.92 -7.33 -5.47
N TRP A 68 -0.26 -8.34 -4.92
CA TRP A 68 1.06 -8.20 -4.29
C TRP A 68 2.13 -7.79 -5.32
N ALA A 69 2.15 -8.47 -6.47
CA ALA A 69 3.05 -8.14 -7.56
C ALA A 69 2.77 -6.74 -8.15
N TRP A 70 1.51 -6.31 -8.21
CA TRP A 70 1.14 -4.96 -8.62
C TRP A 70 1.66 -3.90 -7.62
N ALA A 71 1.46 -4.11 -6.31
CA ALA A 71 1.95 -3.20 -5.27
C ALA A 71 3.48 -3.05 -5.31
N GLY A 72 4.21 -4.17 -5.47
CA GLY A 72 5.67 -4.15 -5.60
C GLY A 72 6.15 -3.41 -6.85
N ARG A 73 5.53 -3.65 -8.00
CA ARG A 73 5.86 -2.96 -9.26
C ARG A 73 5.64 -1.44 -9.17
N ARG A 74 4.60 -1.00 -8.46
CA ARG A 74 4.31 0.43 -8.26
C ARG A 74 5.35 1.13 -7.37
N LEU A 75 6.02 0.42 -6.46
CA LEU A 75 7.03 1.00 -5.57
C LEU A 75 8.46 0.90 -6.10
N ALA A 76 8.75 -0.02 -7.01
CA ALA A 76 10.08 -0.19 -7.60
C ALA A 76 10.68 1.12 -8.19
N PRO A 77 9.92 2.00 -8.86
CA PRO A 77 10.46 3.27 -9.39
C PRO A 77 10.96 4.24 -8.32
N PHE A 78 10.58 4.07 -7.06
CA PHE A 78 11.05 4.92 -5.96
C PHE A 78 12.37 4.46 -5.35
N HIS A 79 12.86 3.25 -5.69
CA HIS A 79 14.13 2.70 -5.16
C HIS A 79 15.35 3.56 -5.48
N SER A 80 15.30 4.35 -6.57
CA SER A 80 16.39 5.25 -6.93
C SER A 80 16.42 6.53 -6.11
N ILE A 81 15.35 6.86 -5.38
CA ILE A 81 15.24 8.09 -4.59
C ILE A 81 15.87 7.83 -3.22
N LYS A 82 17.05 8.40 -2.99
CA LYS A 82 17.76 8.26 -1.72
C LYS A 82 16.94 8.87 -0.58
N GLY A 83 16.70 8.08 0.47
CA GLY A 83 15.93 8.51 1.64
C GLY A 83 14.44 8.21 1.55
N PHE A 84 13.96 7.65 0.42
CA PHE A 84 12.63 7.06 0.36
C PHE A 84 12.67 5.62 0.89
N GLU A 85 11.83 5.34 1.86
CA GLU A 85 11.66 4.02 2.47
C GLU A 85 10.20 3.59 2.34
N TYR A 86 9.96 2.28 2.30
CA TYR A 86 8.60 1.75 2.29
C TYR A 86 8.51 0.35 2.88
N GLU A 87 7.29 -0.02 3.25
CA GLU A 87 6.91 -1.35 3.66
C GLU A 87 5.62 -1.76 2.93
N ILE A 88 5.54 -3.03 2.52
CA ILE A 88 4.30 -3.64 2.02
C ILE A 88 3.93 -4.75 2.99
N ARG A 89 2.73 -4.68 3.58
CA ARG A 89 2.23 -5.66 4.56
C ARG A 89 0.94 -6.30 4.07
N LEU A 90 0.79 -7.59 4.34
CA LEU A 90 -0.47 -8.31 4.19
C LEU A 90 -1.16 -8.40 5.55
N TRP A 91 -2.40 -7.93 5.63
CA TRP A 91 -3.20 -7.96 6.85
C TRP A 91 -4.47 -8.76 6.60
N SER A 92 -4.65 -9.86 7.34
CA SER A 92 -5.88 -10.65 7.28
C SER A 92 -7.04 -9.92 7.96
N THR A 93 -8.27 -10.15 7.52
CA THR A 93 -9.44 -9.80 8.33
C THR A 93 -9.47 -10.67 9.59
N VAL A 94 -10.25 -10.27 10.59
CA VAL A 94 -10.48 -11.13 11.77
C VAL A 94 -11.13 -12.45 11.35
N ALA A 95 -12.06 -12.44 10.40
CA ALA A 95 -12.69 -13.66 9.89
C ALA A 95 -11.66 -14.63 9.28
N GLU A 96 -10.70 -14.12 8.51
CA GLU A 96 -9.62 -14.94 7.93
C GLU A 96 -8.63 -15.41 9.00
N ALA A 97 -8.31 -14.56 9.98
CA ALA A 97 -7.39 -14.91 11.06
C ALA A 97 -7.97 -15.99 11.99
N LEU A 98 -9.30 -16.07 12.11
CA LEU A 98 -9.99 -17.06 12.94
C LEU A 98 -10.38 -18.33 12.18
N GLU A 99 -10.16 -18.40 10.86
CA GLU A 99 -10.47 -19.58 10.06
C GLU A 99 -9.65 -20.80 10.55
N GLY A 100 -10.34 -21.87 10.98
CA GLY A 100 -9.71 -23.05 11.56
C GLY A 100 -9.32 -22.92 13.04
N SER A 101 -9.62 -21.79 13.69
CA SER A 101 -9.48 -21.62 15.14
C SER A 101 -10.71 -22.11 15.91
N GLU A 102 -10.61 -22.21 17.24
CA GLU A 102 -11.73 -22.53 18.14
C GLU A 102 -12.65 -21.33 18.44
N TYR A 103 -12.26 -20.12 18.00
CA TYR A 103 -12.96 -18.88 18.31
C TYR A 103 -13.82 -18.41 17.13
N SER A 104 -15.00 -17.87 17.43
CA SER A 104 -15.91 -17.28 16.45
C SER A 104 -16.14 -15.79 16.72
N LEU A 105 -16.43 -15.03 15.67
CA LEU A 105 -16.88 -13.65 15.81
C LEU A 105 -18.25 -13.62 16.50
N PRO A 106 -18.51 -12.67 17.43
CA PRO A 106 -19.85 -12.42 17.94
C PRO A 106 -20.80 -12.00 16.80
N GLU A 107 -22.08 -12.35 16.94
CA GLU A 107 -23.15 -11.89 16.04
C GLU A 107 -23.38 -10.36 16.11
#